data_AF-A0A1X6NIE3-F1
#
_entry.id   AF-A0A1X6NIE3-F1
#
_cell.length_a   1.000
_cell.length_b   1.000
_cell.length_c   1.000
_cell.angle_alpha   90.00
_cell.angle_beta   90.00
_cell.angle_gamma   90.00
#
_symmetry.space_group_name_H-M   'P 1'
#
loop_
_entity.id
_entity.type
_entity.pdbx_description
1 polymer ?
#
loop_
_entity_poly.entity_id
_entity_poly.type
_entity_poly.pdbx_seq_one_letter_code
_entity_poly.pdbx_strand_id
1 'polypeptide(L)'
;MEAVFADFSVAAVKTGMLGSAAVVTAVADAVRAAGVGTLIVDPVLVATSGDSLVGRAGGGDDGGGGRGGGGGGSGGGGGGGGGTADAMDALLHAYRTALIPLASLVTPNMPEAAALVGYPVTDEASMRAAAADVAALGARAVLVKGGHAVGADGSPPADATDILWDGAAWHAFAAPRLDTAATHGTGCTTAAAVAAEVAGGAALPAAVATAKAYVHEAMRRAPKLGGGHGPLHHLYALDNVGRAP
;
A
#
# COMPACT_ATOMS: atom_id res chain seq x y z
N MET A 1 -5.56 -18.14 7.47
CA MET A 1 -5.82 -18.27 6.02
C MET A 1 -6.43 -19.62 5.71
N GLU A 2 -5.83 -20.71 6.17
CA GLU A 2 -6.34 -22.09 6.05
C GLU A 2 -7.84 -22.23 6.37
N ALA A 3 -8.29 -21.73 7.53
CA ALA A 3 -9.70 -21.80 7.92
C ALA A 3 -10.66 -21.17 6.89
N VAL A 4 -10.30 -20.03 6.31
CA VAL A 4 -11.14 -19.35 5.30
C VAL A 4 -11.13 -20.11 3.97
N PHE A 5 -9.97 -20.62 3.56
CA PHE A 5 -9.81 -21.35 2.29
C PHE A 5 -10.40 -22.76 2.34
N ALA A 6 -10.51 -23.36 3.52
CA ALA A 6 -11.21 -24.62 3.73
C ALA A 6 -12.73 -24.49 3.52
N ASP A 7 -13.28 -23.31 3.86
CA ASP A 7 -14.73 -23.09 3.89
C ASP A 7 -15.27 -22.32 2.67
N PHE A 8 -14.43 -21.51 2.01
CA PHE A 8 -14.85 -20.60 0.95
C PHE A 8 -13.99 -20.72 -0.31
N SER A 9 -14.64 -20.58 -1.47
CA SER A 9 -13.95 -20.32 -2.73
C SER A 9 -13.53 -18.85 -2.79
N VAL A 10 -12.27 -18.57 -2.49
CA VAL A 10 -11.72 -17.21 -2.47
C VAL A 10 -11.19 -16.86 -3.87
N ALA A 11 -11.87 -15.93 -4.55
CA ALA A 11 -11.50 -15.50 -5.90
C ALA A 11 -10.26 -14.61 -5.95
N ALA A 12 -10.05 -13.76 -4.94
CA ALA A 12 -8.88 -12.89 -4.84
C ALA A 12 -8.48 -12.64 -3.38
N VAL A 13 -7.17 -12.49 -3.14
CA VAL A 13 -6.59 -12.11 -1.85
C VAL A 13 -5.87 -10.78 -2.00
N LYS A 14 -5.97 -9.94 -0.98
CA LYS A 14 -5.17 -8.73 -0.83
C LYS A 14 -4.33 -8.82 0.45
N THR A 15 -3.05 -8.47 0.36
CA THR A 15 -2.24 -8.15 1.55
C THR A 15 -2.24 -6.65 1.81
N GLY A 16 -2.30 -6.25 3.08
CA GLY A 16 -2.06 -4.88 3.53
C GLY A 16 -0.71 -4.77 4.24
N MET A 17 -0.65 -3.98 5.32
CA MET A 17 0.56 -3.87 6.15
C MET A 17 0.95 -5.21 6.76
N LEU A 18 2.18 -5.66 6.45
CA LEU A 18 2.81 -6.84 7.02
C LEU A 18 4.02 -6.37 7.85
N GLY A 19 3.83 -6.24 9.16
CA GLY A 19 4.73 -5.46 10.04
C GLY A 19 6.14 -6.01 10.27
N SER A 20 6.52 -7.16 9.68
CA SER A 20 7.87 -7.72 9.78
C SER A 20 8.18 -8.70 8.65
N ALA A 21 9.48 -8.94 8.41
CA ALA A 21 9.94 -9.94 7.45
C ALA A 21 9.37 -11.35 7.74
N ALA A 22 9.27 -11.74 9.02
CA ALA A 22 8.70 -13.02 9.41
C ALA A 22 7.22 -13.14 9.01
N VAL A 23 6.43 -12.06 9.17
CA VAL A 23 5.03 -12.04 8.75
C VAL A 23 4.92 -12.11 7.22
N VAL A 24 5.79 -11.42 6.48
CA VAL A 24 5.83 -11.50 5.01
C VAL A 24 6.09 -12.93 4.55
N THR A 25 7.08 -13.61 5.11
CA THR A 25 7.40 -15.01 4.77
C THR A 25 6.23 -15.93 5.12
N ALA A 26 5.66 -15.81 6.31
CA ALA A 26 4.52 -16.64 6.72
C ALA A 26 3.30 -16.46 5.80
N VAL A 27 3.01 -15.23 5.37
CA VAL A 27 1.94 -14.95 4.40
C VAL A 27 2.28 -15.54 3.04
N ALA A 28 3.52 -15.42 2.56
CA ALA A 28 3.94 -16.01 1.29
C ALA A 28 3.77 -17.54 1.29
N ASP A 29 4.14 -18.20 2.39
CA ASP A 29 3.99 -19.65 2.53
C ASP A 29 2.53 -20.09 2.58
N ALA A 30 1.68 -19.35 3.32
CA ALA A 30 0.25 -19.60 3.34
C ALA A 30 -0.39 -19.43 1.95
N VAL A 31 0.02 -18.40 1.21
CA VAL A 31 -0.44 -18.14 -0.17
C VAL A 31 -0.04 -19.28 -1.12
N ARG A 32 1.19 -19.78 -1.02
CA ARG A 32 1.65 -20.93 -1.81
C ARG A 32 0.84 -22.18 -1.48
N ALA A 33 0.69 -22.49 -0.19
CA ALA A 33 -0.01 -23.69 0.28
C ALA A 33 -1.49 -23.70 -0.14
N ALA A 34 -2.15 -22.54 -0.11
CA ALA A 34 -3.55 -22.41 -0.49
C ALA A 34 -3.78 -22.37 -2.01
N GLY A 35 -2.73 -22.24 -2.84
CA GLY A 35 -2.86 -22.16 -4.29
C GLY A 35 -3.66 -20.94 -4.77
N VAL A 36 -3.49 -19.79 -4.12
CA VAL A 36 -4.25 -18.57 -4.43
C VAL A 36 -4.07 -18.19 -5.90
N GLY A 37 -5.18 -18.11 -6.64
CA GLY A 37 -5.16 -17.72 -8.06
C GLY A 37 -4.78 -16.25 -8.26
N THR A 38 -5.46 -15.35 -7.55
CA THR A 38 -5.23 -13.90 -7.65
C THR A 38 -4.75 -13.33 -6.32
N LEU A 39 -3.53 -12.82 -6.31
CA LEU A 39 -2.91 -12.14 -5.16
C LEU A 39 -2.59 -10.68 -5.52
N ILE A 40 -3.15 -9.75 -4.76
CA ILE A 40 -2.81 -8.33 -4.80
C ILE A 40 -1.94 -7.99 -3.60
N VAL A 41 -0.72 -7.52 -3.86
CA VAL A 41 0.24 -7.13 -2.82
C VAL A 41 0.30 -5.62 -2.72
N ASP A 42 -0.19 -5.06 -1.62
CA ASP A 42 -0.04 -3.64 -1.27
C ASP A 42 1.11 -3.52 -0.26
N PRO A 43 2.33 -3.14 -0.69
CA PRO A 43 3.52 -3.14 0.15
C PRO A 43 3.52 -1.90 1.05
N VAL A 44 2.62 -1.87 2.03
CA VAL A 44 2.47 -0.76 2.97
C VAL A 44 3.70 -0.69 3.88
N LEU A 45 4.74 0.00 3.42
CA LEU A 45 6.06 0.12 4.07
C LEU A 45 6.20 1.41 4.88
N VAL A 46 5.50 2.47 4.45
CA VAL A 46 5.58 3.82 5.03
C VAL A 46 4.17 4.31 5.35
N ALA A 47 3.99 4.94 6.49
CA ALA A 47 2.71 5.54 6.86
C ALA A 47 2.37 6.67 5.88
N THR A 48 1.07 6.96 5.70
CA THR A 48 0.63 8.14 4.93
C THR A 48 1.19 9.46 5.51
N SER A 49 1.65 9.46 6.78
CA SER A 49 2.34 10.59 7.44
C SER A 49 3.84 10.69 7.12
N GLY A 50 4.43 9.72 6.42
CA GLY A 50 5.87 9.64 6.14
C GLY A 50 6.69 8.87 7.19
N ASP A 51 6.07 8.41 8.29
CA ASP A 51 6.76 7.64 9.33
C ASP A 51 7.02 6.18 8.88
N SER A 52 8.21 5.65 9.21
CA SER A 52 8.48 4.21 9.08
C SER A 52 7.52 3.43 9.98
N LEU A 53 6.86 2.41 9.41
CA LEU A 53 5.89 1.56 10.12
C LEU A 53 6.53 0.34 10.79
N VAL A 54 7.83 0.15 10.60
CA VAL A 54 8.58 -0.97 11.17
C VAL A 54 8.68 -0.82 12.69
N GLY A 55 8.22 -1.83 13.43
CA GLY A 55 8.34 -1.89 14.90
C GLY A 55 7.15 -1.39 15.73
N ARG A 56 6.03 -0.93 15.12
CA ARG A 56 4.81 -0.52 15.88
C ARG A 56 3.75 -1.60 16.02
N ALA A 57 3.89 -2.73 15.32
CA ALA A 57 2.95 -3.85 15.41
C ALA A 57 3.33 -4.80 16.56
N GLY A 58 3.17 -4.34 17.79
CA GLY A 58 3.38 -5.16 18.99
C GLY A 58 3.39 -4.32 20.27
N GLY A 59 2.24 -4.17 20.90
CA GLY A 59 2.12 -3.54 22.23
C GLY A 59 0.68 -3.16 22.52
N GLY A 60 0.04 -3.95 23.39
CA GLY A 60 -1.29 -3.67 23.89
C GLY A 60 -1.35 -2.42 24.76
N ASP A 61 -2.57 -1.94 24.91
CA ASP A 61 -3.00 -1.00 25.95
C ASP A 61 -2.54 -1.46 27.34
N ASP A 62 -1.65 -0.69 27.96
CA ASP A 62 -1.48 -0.65 29.41
C ASP A 62 -1.34 0.80 29.91
N GLY A 63 -2.50 1.37 30.27
CA GLY A 63 -2.55 2.50 31.17
C GLY A 63 -1.83 2.19 32.49
N GLY A 64 -0.94 3.09 32.92
CA GLY A 64 -0.29 3.00 34.22
C GLY A 64 0.59 4.21 34.53
N GLY A 65 0.06 5.16 35.30
CA GLY A 65 0.85 6.26 35.85
C GLY A 65 1.83 5.80 36.94
N GLY A 66 2.91 6.55 37.15
CA GLY A 66 3.84 6.31 38.26
C GLY A 66 5.10 7.16 38.20
N ARG A 67 5.45 7.78 39.32
CA ARG A 67 6.46 8.83 39.49
C ARG A 67 7.85 8.28 39.84
N GLY A 68 8.89 9.00 39.41
CA GLY A 68 10.05 9.40 40.23
C GLY A 68 11.21 8.41 40.48
N GLY A 69 12.44 8.95 40.50
CA GLY A 69 13.60 8.35 41.16
C GLY A 69 14.89 8.43 40.35
N GLY A 70 15.91 9.15 40.86
CA GLY A 70 17.18 9.42 40.17
C GLY A 70 18.25 8.34 40.31
N GLY A 71 19.42 8.62 39.70
CA GLY A 71 20.72 8.11 40.17
C GLY A 71 21.51 7.22 39.21
N GLY A 72 22.50 7.83 38.54
CA GLY A 72 23.87 7.36 38.28
C GLY A 72 24.13 5.90 37.88
N GLY A 73 24.63 5.71 36.66
CA GLY A 73 25.30 4.48 36.23
C GLY A 73 26.13 4.72 34.97
N SER A 74 27.44 4.84 35.14
CA SER A 74 28.44 4.81 34.06
C SER A 74 28.56 3.40 33.48
N GLY A 75 28.45 3.26 32.17
CA GLY A 75 28.70 2.01 31.46
C GLY A 75 28.66 2.23 29.96
N GLY A 76 29.78 1.98 29.29
CA GLY A 76 29.95 2.18 27.85
C GLY A 76 29.09 1.24 26.99
N GLY A 77 28.92 1.65 25.73
CA GLY A 77 28.26 0.86 24.71
C GLY A 77 27.95 1.73 23.50
N GLY A 78 28.93 1.86 22.59
CA GLY A 78 28.64 2.33 21.24
C GLY A 78 27.79 1.31 20.50
N GLY A 79 26.87 1.80 19.66
CA GLY A 79 26.09 0.99 18.71
C GLY A 79 24.59 0.97 19.01
N GLY A 80 23.85 1.94 18.49
CA GLY A 80 22.40 2.04 18.69
C GLY A 80 21.60 2.57 17.50
N GLY A 81 22.18 2.56 16.29
CA GLY A 81 21.51 3.05 15.07
C GLY A 81 21.08 1.96 14.07
N GLY A 82 21.50 0.69 14.26
CA GLY A 82 21.33 -0.38 13.25
C GLY A 82 19.95 -1.05 13.25
N GLY A 83 19.29 -1.18 14.40
CA GLY A 83 18.13 -2.08 14.54
C GLY A 83 16.94 -1.77 13.61
N THR A 84 16.63 -0.49 13.36
CA THR A 84 15.49 -0.11 12.51
C THR A 84 15.81 -0.21 11.02
N ALA A 85 17.05 0.13 10.63
CA ALA A 85 17.51 0.01 9.25
C ALA A 85 17.62 -1.47 8.85
N ASP A 86 18.24 -2.29 9.71
CA ASP A 86 18.36 -3.74 9.51
C ASP A 86 16.97 -4.41 9.40
N ALA A 87 16.00 -3.95 10.19
CA ALA A 87 14.62 -4.46 10.14
C ALA A 87 13.89 -4.07 8.85
N MET A 88 14.10 -2.84 8.34
CA MET A 88 13.55 -2.42 7.04
C MET A 88 14.19 -3.20 5.90
N ASP A 89 15.50 -3.40 5.92
CA ASP A 89 16.22 -4.16 4.91
C ASP A 89 15.75 -5.62 4.88
N ALA A 90 15.58 -6.24 6.04
CA ALA A 90 15.00 -7.59 6.14
C ALA A 90 13.57 -7.65 5.60
N LEU A 91 12.74 -6.63 5.88
CA LEU A 91 11.37 -6.55 5.39
C LEU A 91 11.33 -6.41 3.87
N LEU A 92 12.11 -5.49 3.30
CA LEU A 92 12.25 -5.30 1.85
C LEU A 92 12.77 -6.57 1.17
N HIS A 93 13.76 -7.23 1.77
CA HIS A 93 14.26 -8.50 1.28
C HIS A 93 13.15 -9.54 1.22
N ALA A 94 12.38 -9.73 2.29
CA ALA A 94 11.27 -10.69 2.32
C ALA A 94 10.18 -10.36 1.28
N TYR A 95 9.84 -9.09 1.06
CA TYR A 95 8.93 -8.71 -0.02
C TYR A 95 9.48 -9.13 -1.38
N ARG A 96 10.73 -8.76 -1.69
CA ARG A 96 11.37 -9.00 -2.98
C ARG A 96 11.53 -10.49 -3.28
N THR A 97 11.86 -11.31 -2.28
CA THR A 97 12.23 -12.72 -2.51
C THR A 97 11.12 -13.71 -2.20
N ALA A 98 10.18 -13.39 -1.30
CA ALA A 98 9.14 -14.32 -0.88
C ALA A 98 7.75 -13.99 -1.43
N LEU A 99 7.32 -12.72 -1.37
CA LEU A 99 5.91 -12.37 -1.63
C LEU A 99 5.64 -11.80 -3.03
N ILE A 100 6.46 -10.85 -3.50
CA ILE A 100 6.34 -10.25 -4.84
C ILE A 100 6.34 -11.31 -5.97
N PRO A 101 7.17 -12.36 -5.93
CA PRO A 101 7.13 -13.41 -6.96
C PRO A 101 5.80 -14.17 -7.08
N LEU A 102 4.93 -14.07 -6.07
CA LEU A 102 3.59 -14.70 -6.06
C LEU A 102 2.49 -13.75 -6.54
N ALA A 103 2.80 -12.46 -6.70
CA ALA A 103 1.81 -11.42 -6.92
C ALA A 103 1.23 -11.47 -8.34
N SER A 104 -0.10 -11.42 -8.42
CA SER A 104 -0.82 -11.08 -9.66
C SER A 104 -0.72 -9.58 -9.95
N LEU A 105 -0.70 -8.77 -8.90
CA LEU A 105 -0.53 -7.33 -8.97
C LEU A 105 0.22 -6.85 -7.72
N VAL A 106 1.22 -6.00 -7.90
CA VAL A 106 1.81 -5.22 -6.79
C VAL A 106 1.39 -3.75 -6.95
N THR A 107 0.96 -3.11 -5.87
CA THR A 107 0.41 -1.75 -5.90
C THR A 107 1.23 -0.76 -5.08
N PRO A 108 2.52 -0.52 -5.33
CA PRO A 108 3.28 0.46 -4.55
C PRO A 108 2.82 1.90 -4.87
N ASN A 109 2.88 2.81 -3.89
CA ASN A 109 2.98 4.25 -4.18
C ASN A 109 4.43 4.62 -4.55
N MET A 110 4.68 5.86 -4.97
CA MET A 110 6.03 6.29 -5.38
C MET A 110 7.11 6.10 -4.29
N PRO A 111 6.92 6.52 -3.01
CA PRO A 111 7.86 6.19 -1.93
C PRO A 111 8.11 4.69 -1.73
N GLU A 112 7.05 3.87 -1.74
CA GLU A 112 7.15 2.41 -1.60
C GLU A 112 7.90 1.79 -2.79
N ALA A 113 7.63 2.26 -4.01
CA ALA A 113 8.32 1.83 -5.22
C ALA A 113 9.82 2.15 -5.11
N ALA A 114 10.15 3.37 -4.68
CA ALA A 114 11.54 3.79 -4.45
C ALA A 114 12.25 2.89 -3.42
N ALA A 115 11.57 2.54 -2.33
CA ALA A 115 12.11 1.61 -1.34
C ALA A 115 12.31 0.19 -1.93
N LEU A 116 11.40 -0.28 -2.79
CA LEU A 116 11.51 -1.58 -3.44
C LEU A 116 12.63 -1.66 -4.48
N VAL A 117 12.93 -0.59 -5.21
CA VAL A 117 13.92 -0.59 -6.31
C VAL A 117 15.27 0.03 -5.94
N GLY A 118 15.34 0.77 -4.83
CA GLY A 118 16.58 1.36 -4.32
C GLY A 118 17.02 2.66 -5.00
N TYR A 119 16.13 3.32 -5.73
CA TYR A 119 16.38 4.64 -6.32
C TYR A 119 15.13 5.54 -6.24
N PRO A 120 15.28 6.88 -6.33
CA PRO A 120 14.14 7.80 -6.26
C PRO A 120 13.13 7.60 -7.40
N VAL A 121 11.83 7.61 -7.05
CA VAL A 121 10.72 7.59 -8.01
C VAL A 121 9.93 8.87 -7.84
N THR A 122 10.07 9.80 -8.79
CA THR A 122 9.59 11.20 -8.66
C THR A 122 8.73 11.67 -9.82
N ASP A 123 8.71 10.95 -10.92
CA ASP A 123 7.99 11.30 -12.16
C ASP A 123 7.49 10.04 -12.89
N GLU A 124 6.73 10.22 -13.97
CA GLU A 124 6.19 9.09 -14.73
C GLU A 124 7.29 8.18 -15.31
N ALA A 125 8.41 8.75 -15.75
CA ALA A 125 9.50 7.96 -16.34
C ALA A 125 10.12 7.02 -15.30
N SER A 126 10.42 7.52 -14.11
CA SER A 126 10.91 6.73 -12.98
C SER A 126 9.85 5.77 -12.43
N MET A 127 8.55 6.11 -12.49
CA MET A 127 7.47 5.17 -12.15
C MET A 127 7.44 3.98 -13.10
N ARG A 128 7.62 4.20 -14.41
CA ARG A 128 7.70 3.12 -15.41
C ARG A 128 8.93 2.26 -15.22
N ALA A 129 10.09 2.87 -14.96
CA ALA A 129 11.31 2.14 -14.63
C ALA A 129 11.12 1.25 -13.39
N ALA A 130 10.57 1.82 -12.31
CA ALA A 130 10.33 1.09 -11.07
C ALA A 130 9.31 -0.04 -11.24
N ALA A 131 8.25 0.17 -12.02
CA ALA A 131 7.29 -0.88 -12.36
C ALA A 131 7.95 -2.05 -13.09
N ALA A 132 8.85 -1.76 -14.05
CA ALA A 132 9.59 -2.79 -14.78
C ALA A 132 10.54 -3.58 -13.86
N ASP A 133 11.24 -2.90 -12.95
CA ASP A 133 12.15 -3.55 -11.99
C ASP A 133 11.38 -4.41 -10.98
N VAL A 134 10.23 -3.93 -10.48
CA VAL A 134 9.36 -4.73 -9.60
C VAL A 134 8.76 -5.93 -10.35
N ALA A 135 8.41 -5.78 -11.64
CA ALA A 135 7.99 -6.91 -12.46
C ALA A 135 9.10 -7.94 -12.65
N ALA A 136 10.36 -7.51 -12.79
CA ALA A 136 11.52 -8.39 -12.87
C ALA A 136 11.77 -9.21 -11.59
N LEU A 137 11.23 -8.78 -10.44
CA LEU A 137 11.20 -9.59 -9.21
C LEU A 137 10.18 -10.74 -9.25
N GLY A 138 9.34 -10.82 -10.29
CA GLY A 138 8.39 -11.92 -10.52
C GLY A 138 6.91 -11.54 -10.39
N ALA A 139 6.58 -10.27 -10.16
CA ALA A 139 5.19 -9.81 -10.21
C ALA A 139 4.62 -9.92 -11.63
N ARG A 140 3.38 -10.43 -11.77
CA ARG A 140 2.70 -10.49 -13.08
C ARG A 140 2.31 -9.12 -13.63
N ALA A 141 1.93 -8.20 -12.73
CA ALA A 141 1.59 -6.82 -13.05
C ALA A 141 2.01 -5.89 -11.91
N VAL A 142 2.22 -4.62 -12.22
CA VAL A 142 2.62 -3.59 -11.25
C VAL A 142 1.87 -2.28 -11.52
N LEU A 143 1.20 -1.76 -10.49
CA LEU A 143 0.51 -0.47 -10.49
C LEU A 143 1.24 0.50 -9.57
N VAL A 144 2.02 1.43 -10.12
CA VAL A 144 2.67 2.50 -9.35
C VAL A 144 1.71 3.68 -9.22
N LYS A 145 1.30 3.99 -7.98
CA LYS A 145 0.36 5.08 -7.68
C LYS A 145 1.08 6.43 -7.60
N GLY A 146 0.72 7.39 -8.45
CA GLY A 146 1.44 8.66 -8.63
C GLY A 146 0.94 9.83 -7.77
N GLY A 147 0.10 9.57 -6.76
CA GLY A 147 -0.44 10.61 -5.88
C GLY A 147 0.60 11.51 -5.20
N HIS A 148 1.87 11.10 -5.13
CA HIS A 148 2.98 11.83 -4.52
C HIS A 148 3.90 12.55 -5.52
N ALA A 149 3.55 12.57 -6.81
CA ALA A 149 4.37 13.24 -7.83
C ALA A 149 4.49 14.74 -7.56
N VAL A 150 5.66 15.29 -7.89
CA VAL A 150 5.99 16.72 -7.82
C VAL A 150 6.60 17.14 -9.16
N GLY A 151 6.14 18.27 -9.67
CA GLY A 151 6.63 18.89 -10.90
C GLY A 151 8.01 19.52 -10.72
N ALA A 152 8.58 19.99 -11.84
CA ALA A 152 9.93 20.55 -11.88
C ALA A 152 10.15 21.78 -10.99
N ASP A 153 9.07 22.53 -10.69
CA ASP A 153 9.08 23.69 -9.79
C ASP A 153 8.74 23.33 -8.33
N GLY A 154 8.63 22.04 -8.02
CA GLY A 154 8.23 21.53 -6.70
C GLY A 154 6.72 21.59 -6.44
N SER A 155 5.92 22.10 -7.37
CA SER A 155 4.47 22.10 -7.26
C SER A 155 3.88 20.75 -7.67
N PRO A 156 2.80 20.26 -7.02
CA PRO A 156 2.17 19.02 -7.44
C PRO A 156 1.51 19.19 -8.83
N PRO A 157 1.56 18.17 -9.70
CA PRO A 157 0.90 18.22 -11.00
C PRO A 157 -0.62 18.31 -10.85
N ALA A 158 -1.27 18.88 -11.88
CA ALA A 158 -2.72 19.06 -11.94
C ALA A 158 -3.49 17.73 -11.79
N ASP A 159 -2.96 16.66 -12.36
CA ASP A 159 -3.51 15.31 -12.26
C ASP A 159 -2.63 14.41 -11.39
N ALA A 160 -3.27 13.48 -10.67
CA ALA A 160 -2.61 12.35 -10.03
C ALA A 160 -2.71 11.13 -10.96
N THR A 161 -1.63 10.82 -11.67
CA THR A 161 -1.57 9.72 -12.64
C THR A 161 -1.02 8.45 -12.03
N ASP A 162 -1.73 7.33 -12.15
CA ASP A 162 -1.20 6.01 -11.79
C ASP A 162 -0.76 5.25 -13.06
N ILE A 163 0.33 4.50 -12.97
CA ILE A 163 0.92 3.78 -14.11
C ILE A 163 0.86 2.28 -13.85
N LEU A 164 0.24 1.56 -14.78
CA LEU A 164 0.13 0.10 -14.76
C LEU A 164 1.00 -0.52 -15.86
N TRP A 165 1.84 -1.47 -15.48
CA TRP A 165 2.32 -2.53 -16.34
C TRP A 165 1.49 -3.77 -16.09
N ASP A 166 0.73 -4.26 -17.07
CA ASP A 166 -0.15 -5.43 -16.91
C ASP A 166 0.50 -6.77 -17.28
N GLY A 167 1.79 -6.75 -17.62
CA GLY A 167 2.53 -7.89 -18.16
C GLY A 167 2.66 -7.91 -19.69
N ALA A 168 1.92 -7.06 -20.39
CA ALA A 168 1.94 -6.97 -21.86
C ALA A 168 1.99 -5.52 -22.38
N ALA A 169 1.25 -4.61 -21.73
CA ALA A 169 1.07 -3.24 -22.14
C ALA A 169 1.14 -2.27 -20.95
N TRP A 170 1.43 -1.02 -21.30
CA TRP A 170 1.42 0.09 -20.36
C TRP A 170 0.09 0.83 -20.41
N HIS A 171 -0.44 1.17 -19.23
CA HIS A 171 -1.66 1.95 -19.08
C HIS A 171 -1.42 3.11 -18.10
N ALA A 172 -2.06 4.25 -18.37
CA ALA A 172 -2.01 5.42 -17.50
C ALA A 172 -3.43 5.81 -17.08
N PHE A 173 -3.62 6.07 -15.79
CA PHE A 173 -4.92 6.42 -15.20
C PHE A 173 -4.80 7.75 -14.47
N ALA A 174 -5.17 8.84 -15.16
CA ALA A 174 -5.16 10.18 -14.61
C ALA A 174 -6.51 10.53 -13.96
N ALA A 175 -6.47 11.26 -12.85
CA ALA A 175 -7.63 11.93 -12.28
C ALA A 175 -7.18 13.29 -11.69
N PRO A 176 -8.06 14.30 -11.68
CA PRO A 176 -7.72 15.60 -11.10
C PRO A 176 -7.20 15.46 -9.67
N ARG A 177 -6.14 16.20 -9.34
CA ARG A 177 -5.66 16.28 -7.98
C ARG A 177 -6.67 17.05 -7.14
N LEU A 178 -7.05 16.46 -6.02
CA LEU A 178 -7.96 17.08 -5.06
C LEU A 178 -7.14 17.77 -3.97
N ASP A 179 -7.47 19.03 -3.68
CA ASP A 179 -6.99 19.71 -2.47
C ASP A 179 -7.81 19.20 -1.27
N THR A 180 -7.33 18.12 -0.64
CA THR A 180 -8.02 17.46 0.46
C THR A 180 -7.03 16.83 1.43
N ALA A 181 -7.37 16.88 2.72
CA ALA A 181 -6.66 16.15 3.77
C ALA A 181 -7.07 14.66 3.83
N ALA A 182 -8.13 14.26 3.12
CA ALA A 182 -8.68 12.90 3.17
C ALA A 182 -7.88 11.91 2.31
N THR A 183 -6.60 11.74 2.63
CA THR A 183 -5.65 10.88 1.90
C THR A 183 -5.36 9.58 2.64
N HIS A 184 -5.79 9.47 3.90
CA HIS A 184 -5.58 8.26 4.70
C HIS A 184 -6.36 7.07 4.10
N GLY A 185 -5.67 5.95 3.93
CA GLY A 185 -6.28 4.72 3.40
C GLY A 185 -6.48 4.70 1.88
N THR A 186 -6.06 5.73 1.13
CA THR A 186 -6.14 5.76 -0.35
C THR A 186 -5.50 4.53 -0.99
N GLY A 187 -4.24 4.23 -0.64
CA GLY A 187 -3.53 3.05 -1.14
C GLY A 187 -4.25 1.73 -0.83
N CYS A 188 -4.64 1.55 0.44
CA CYS A 188 -5.39 0.37 0.87
C CYS A 188 -6.71 0.23 0.12
N THR A 189 -7.39 1.34 -0.13
CA THR A 189 -8.69 1.36 -0.82
C THR A 189 -8.54 1.03 -2.28
N THR A 190 -7.52 1.56 -2.96
CA THR A 190 -7.19 1.19 -4.35
C THR A 190 -6.99 -0.31 -4.46
N ALA A 191 -6.11 -0.90 -3.65
CA ALA A 191 -5.82 -2.33 -3.71
C ALA A 191 -7.05 -3.19 -3.38
N ALA A 192 -7.90 -2.75 -2.45
CA ALA A 192 -9.13 -3.47 -2.11
C ALA A 192 -10.18 -3.40 -3.23
N ALA A 193 -10.35 -2.23 -3.85
CA ALA A 193 -11.25 -2.05 -4.98
C ALA A 193 -10.81 -2.88 -6.19
N VAL A 194 -9.51 -2.90 -6.52
CA VAL A 194 -9.00 -3.77 -7.59
C VAL A 194 -9.24 -5.25 -7.29
N ALA A 195 -9.03 -5.68 -6.04
CA ALA A 195 -9.30 -7.07 -5.64
C ALA A 195 -10.78 -7.44 -5.83
N ALA A 196 -11.69 -6.55 -5.46
CA ALA A 196 -13.12 -6.75 -5.63
C ALA A 196 -13.54 -6.83 -7.11
N GLU A 197 -13.04 -5.92 -7.95
CA GLU A 197 -13.34 -5.90 -9.38
C GLU A 197 -12.81 -7.15 -10.10
N VAL A 198 -11.57 -7.56 -9.81
CA VAL A 198 -10.99 -8.78 -10.39
C VAL A 198 -11.72 -10.04 -9.90
N ALA A 199 -12.10 -10.09 -8.61
CA ALA A 199 -12.94 -11.17 -8.09
C ALA A 199 -14.32 -11.23 -8.77
N GLY A 200 -14.85 -10.08 -9.21
CA GLY A 200 -16.05 -9.97 -10.04
C GLY A 200 -15.85 -10.34 -11.53
N GLY A 201 -14.63 -10.69 -11.94
CA GLY A 201 -14.30 -11.10 -13.31
C GLY A 201 -13.85 -9.97 -14.23
N ALA A 202 -13.62 -8.75 -13.70
CA ALA A 202 -13.12 -7.65 -14.51
C ALA A 202 -11.68 -7.89 -14.98
N ALA A 203 -11.38 -7.48 -16.21
CA ALA A 203 -10.01 -7.43 -16.70
C ALA A 203 -9.19 -6.41 -15.90
N LEU A 204 -7.91 -6.69 -15.67
CA LEU A 204 -7.07 -5.90 -14.76
C LEU A 204 -7.04 -4.39 -15.08
N PRO A 205 -6.84 -3.92 -16.33
CA PRO A 205 -6.89 -2.48 -16.63
C PRO A 205 -8.25 -1.83 -16.30
N ALA A 206 -9.35 -2.55 -16.55
CA ALA A 206 -10.70 -2.08 -16.22
C ALA A 206 -10.94 -2.03 -14.70
N ALA A 207 -10.45 -3.03 -13.96
CA ALA A 207 -10.48 -3.05 -12.51
C ALA A 207 -9.71 -1.87 -11.90
N VAL A 208 -8.53 -1.56 -12.44
CA VAL A 208 -7.72 -0.41 -12.01
C VAL A 208 -8.41 0.92 -12.33
N ALA A 209 -8.99 1.07 -13.52
CA ALA A 209 -9.76 2.26 -13.89
C ALA A 209 -10.94 2.50 -12.92
N THR A 210 -11.69 1.44 -12.61
CA THR A 210 -12.82 1.50 -11.67
C THR A 210 -12.37 1.85 -10.26
N ALA A 211 -11.28 1.21 -9.78
CA ALA A 211 -10.70 1.52 -8.48
C ALA A 211 -10.21 2.98 -8.37
N LYS A 212 -9.58 3.51 -9.43
CA LYS A 212 -9.14 4.92 -9.50
C LYS A 212 -10.31 5.88 -9.38
N ALA A 213 -11.37 5.65 -10.17
CA ALA A 213 -12.59 6.46 -10.12
C ALA A 213 -13.26 6.38 -8.74
N TYR A 214 -13.36 5.18 -8.17
CA TYR A 214 -13.94 4.96 -6.85
C TYR A 214 -13.19 5.71 -5.74
N VAL A 215 -11.86 5.60 -5.70
CA VAL A 215 -11.04 6.30 -4.70
C VAL A 215 -11.12 7.80 -4.87
N HIS A 216 -11.06 8.30 -6.11
CA HIS A 216 -11.18 9.74 -6.37
C HIS A 216 -12.52 10.30 -5.85
N GLU A 217 -13.63 9.62 -6.11
CA GLU A 217 -14.95 10.08 -5.64
C GLU A 217 -15.10 9.95 -4.13
N ALA A 218 -14.55 8.89 -3.53
CA ALA A 218 -14.52 8.70 -2.08
C ALA A 218 -13.69 9.79 -1.36
N MET A 219 -12.61 10.27 -1.99
CA MET A 219 -11.83 11.43 -1.52
C MET A 219 -12.62 12.72 -1.65
N ARG A 220 -13.25 12.95 -2.81
CA ARG A 220 -14.01 14.17 -3.11
C ARG A 220 -15.18 14.38 -2.15
N ARG A 221 -15.81 13.29 -1.71
CA ARG A 221 -16.95 13.28 -0.78
C ARG A 221 -16.57 12.97 0.67
N ALA A 222 -15.28 12.88 0.97
CA ALA A 222 -14.81 12.55 2.30
C ALA A 222 -15.37 13.52 3.36
N PRO A 223 -15.91 13.02 4.48
CA PRO A 223 -16.31 13.88 5.57
C PRO A 223 -15.06 14.52 6.20
N LYS A 224 -15.15 15.80 6.55
CA LYS A 224 -14.08 16.50 7.27
C LYS A 224 -14.05 16.05 8.73
N LEU A 225 -13.39 14.93 9.00
CA LEU A 225 -13.26 14.36 10.35
C LEU A 225 -11.83 14.56 10.88
N GLY A 226 -11.72 15.14 12.08
CA GLY A 226 -10.43 15.37 12.75
C GLY A 226 -9.61 16.54 12.20
N GLY A 227 -8.46 16.80 12.83
CA GLY A 227 -7.53 17.88 12.45
C GLY A 227 -6.32 17.43 11.60
N GLY A 228 -6.28 16.15 11.21
CA GLY A 228 -5.19 15.55 10.43
C GLY A 228 -5.67 14.93 9.11
N HIS A 229 -5.01 13.86 8.66
CA HIS A 229 -5.45 13.14 7.45
C HIS A 229 -6.73 12.35 7.70
N GLY A 230 -7.85 12.85 7.17
CA GLY A 230 -9.17 12.24 7.34
C GLY A 230 -9.35 10.94 6.54
N PRO A 231 -10.33 10.10 6.91
CA PRO A 231 -10.68 8.91 6.15
C PRO A 231 -11.45 9.25 4.87
N LEU A 232 -11.54 8.26 3.97
CA LEU A 232 -12.36 8.31 2.75
C LEU A 232 -13.84 8.09 3.05
N HIS A 233 -14.73 8.56 2.17
CA HIS A 233 -16.16 8.22 2.23
C HIS A 233 -16.47 6.97 1.39
N HIS A 234 -16.19 5.77 1.92
CA HIS A 234 -16.41 4.51 1.18
C HIS A 234 -17.85 4.25 0.75
N LEU A 235 -18.83 4.80 1.47
CA LEU A 235 -20.24 4.56 1.21
C LEU A 235 -20.89 5.64 0.33
N TYR A 236 -20.11 6.46 -0.38
CA TYR A 236 -20.65 7.59 -1.16
C TYR A 236 -21.68 7.19 -2.21
N ALA A 237 -21.60 5.97 -2.73
CA ALA A 237 -22.55 5.46 -3.70
C ALA A 237 -23.95 5.22 -3.09
N LEU A 238 -24.02 5.07 -1.75
CA LEU A 238 -25.27 4.84 -1.02
C LEU A 238 -25.98 6.14 -0.62
N ASP A 239 -25.33 7.30 -0.74
CA ASP A 239 -25.92 8.61 -0.35
C ASP A 239 -27.23 8.92 -1.06
N ASN A 240 -27.43 8.34 -2.25
CA ASN A 240 -28.60 8.55 -3.10
C ASN A 240 -29.58 7.37 -3.11
N VAL A 241 -29.27 6.27 -2.41
CA VAL A 241 -30.17 5.11 -2.34
C VAL A 241 -31.32 5.43 -1.38
N GLY A 242 -32.50 5.71 -1.94
CA GLY A 242 -33.72 6.01 -1.16
C GLY A 242 -34.14 7.48 -1.16
N ARG A 243 -33.40 8.38 -1.82
CA ARG A 243 -33.90 9.73 -2.16
C ARG A 243 -34.58 9.66 -3.52
N ALA A 244 -35.92 9.61 -3.53
CA ALA A 244 -36.69 9.81 -4.76
C ALA A 244 -36.34 11.18 -5.38
N PRO A 245 -36.36 11.32 -6.72
CA PRO A 245 -36.09 12.59 -7.40
C PRO A 245 -37.06 13.71 -6.99
#